data_AF-A0A7X7JYS1-F1
#
_entry.id   AF-A0A7X7JYS1-F1
#
_cell.length_a   1.000
_cell.length_b   1.000
_cell.length_c   1.000
_cell.angle_alpha   90.00
_cell.angle_beta   90.00
_cell.angle_gamma   90.00
#
_symmetry.space_group_name_H-M   'P 1'
#
loop_
_entity.id
_entity.type
_entity.pdbx_description
1 polymer ?
#
loop_
_entity_poly.entity_id
_entity_poly.type
_entity_poly.pdbx_seq_one_letter_code
_entity_poly.pdbx_strand_id
1 'polypeptide(L)'
;VHAGGLRYHGIAPTISHLLENNMAEARAYHQNAVFEAAHSFARSEGTIVAPETAHAVRAAYDEALACKESGESKVILLNCSGHGHFDMAAYDAYHRENLLDYELEEERIQVALQDLPQVPA
;
A
#
# COMPACT_ATOMS: atom_id res chain seq x y z
N VAL A 1 -9.32 -12.82 1.63
CA VAL A 1 -9.13 -11.96 2.83
C VAL A 1 -7.99 -11.01 2.53
N HIS A 2 -8.16 -9.70 2.73
CA HIS A 2 -7.11 -8.71 2.45
C HIS A 2 -5.90 -8.94 3.37
N ALA A 3 -4.73 -9.18 2.77
CA ALA A 3 -3.53 -9.60 3.49
C ALA A 3 -2.50 -8.46 3.64
N GLY A 4 -2.79 -7.27 3.10
CA GLY A 4 -1.89 -6.10 3.11
C GLY A 4 -1.83 -5.32 4.43
N GLY A 5 -2.58 -5.71 5.46
CA GLY A 5 -2.45 -5.19 6.82
C GLY A 5 -3.05 -3.79 7.09
N LEU A 6 -3.03 -2.87 6.12
CA LEU A 6 -3.53 -1.49 6.21
C LEU A 6 -5.08 -1.40 6.17
N ARG A 7 -5.72 -1.93 7.21
CA ARG A 7 -7.20 -2.07 7.28
C ARG A 7 -7.92 -0.91 7.97
N TYR A 8 -7.18 0.02 8.57
CA TYR A 8 -7.79 1.14 9.26
C TYR A 8 -8.41 2.11 8.23
N HIS A 9 -9.65 2.55 8.49
CA HIS A 9 -10.45 3.33 7.52
C HIS A 9 -10.11 4.82 7.51
N GLY A 10 -9.36 5.31 8.51
CA GLY A 10 -9.04 6.72 8.68
C GLY A 10 -7.57 7.01 8.47
N ILE A 11 -7.25 8.30 8.45
CA ILE A 11 -5.89 8.82 8.42
C ILE A 11 -5.75 9.88 9.51
N ALA A 12 -4.54 10.03 10.09
CA ALA A 12 -4.32 10.99 11.16
C ALA A 12 -4.60 12.43 10.67
N PRO A 13 -5.29 13.29 11.46
CA PRO A 13 -5.68 14.63 11.01
C PRO A 13 -4.52 15.51 10.51
N THR A 14 -3.35 15.37 11.12
CA THR A 14 -2.14 16.08 10.69
C THR A 14 -1.68 15.66 9.30
N ILE A 15 -1.79 14.37 8.96
CA ILE A 15 -1.45 13.87 7.62
C ILE A 15 -2.52 14.28 6.61
N SER A 16 -3.81 14.23 6.97
CA SER A 16 -4.90 14.75 6.12
C SER A 16 -4.65 16.20 5.74
N HIS A 17 -4.29 17.03 6.72
CA HIS A 17 -4.00 18.44 6.48
C HIS A 17 -2.82 18.65 5.53
N LEU A 18 -1.76 17.85 5.61
CA LEU A 18 -0.64 17.92 4.66
C LEU A 18 -1.08 17.56 3.24
N LEU A 19 -1.95 16.56 3.07
CA LEU A 19 -2.50 16.17 1.76
C LEU A 19 -3.39 17.28 1.18
N GLU A 20 -4.31 17.83 1.98
CA GLU A 20 -5.20 18.92 1.56
C GLU A 20 -4.44 20.18 1.13
N ASN A 21 -3.27 20.42 1.71
CA ASN A 21 -2.40 21.55 1.38
C ASN A 21 -1.34 21.23 0.32
N ASN A 22 -1.43 20.08 -0.37
CA ASN A 22 -0.49 19.63 -1.39
C ASN A 22 0.98 19.56 -0.90
N MET A 23 1.19 19.27 0.38
CA MET A 23 2.52 19.09 0.98
C MET A 23 2.97 17.62 0.99
N ALA A 24 2.07 16.71 0.65
CA ALA A 24 2.32 15.28 0.52
C ALA A 24 1.48 14.69 -0.63
N GLU A 25 1.90 13.55 -1.14
CA GLU A 25 1.17 12.76 -2.14
C GLU A 25 0.64 11.47 -1.51
N ALA A 26 -0.53 11.03 -1.96
CA ALA A 26 -1.11 9.74 -1.57
C ALA A 26 -1.06 8.76 -2.75
N ARG A 27 -0.72 7.51 -2.46
CA ARG A 27 -0.74 6.40 -3.42
C ARG A 27 -1.47 5.21 -2.81
N ALA A 28 -2.17 4.47 -3.65
CA ALA A 28 -2.82 3.22 -3.28
C ALA A 28 -2.33 2.12 -4.22
N TYR A 29 -2.13 0.93 -3.67
CA TYR A 29 -1.63 -0.22 -4.41
C TYR A 29 -2.44 -1.46 -4.08
N HIS A 30 -2.62 -2.31 -5.08
CA HIS A 30 -3.17 -3.64 -4.87
C HIS A 30 -2.14 -4.57 -4.21
N GLN A 31 -2.65 -5.56 -3.48
CA GLN A 31 -1.81 -6.42 -2.65
C GLN A 31 -0.82 -7.25 -3.47
N ASN A 32 -1.17 -7.75 -4.66
CA ASN A 32 -0.20 -8.51 -5.46
C ASN A 32 1.00 -7.68 -5.89
N ALA A 33 0.78 -6.43 -6.32
CA ALA A 33 1.88 -5.52 -6.69
C ALA A 33 2.77 -5.19 -5.48
N VAL A 34 2.17 -5.08 -4.30
CA VAL A 34 2.88 -4.86 -3.03
C VAL A 34 3.75 -6.06 -2.66
N PHE A 35 3.22 -7.28 -2.75
CA PHE A 35 3.98 -8.50 -2.44
C PHE A 35 5.05 -8.82 -3.48
N GLU A 36 4.85 -8.46 -4.75
CA GLU A 36 5.85 -8.55 -5.80
C GLU A 36 7.08 -7.68 -5.48
N ALA A 37 6.85 -6.42 -5.10
CA ALA A 37 7.91 -5.52 -4.65
C ALA A 37 8.60 -6.02 -3.37
N ALA A 38 7.84 -6.52 -2.39
CA ALA A 38 8.39 -7.08 -1.16
C ALA A 38 9.29 -8.30 -1.41
N HIS A 39 8.86 -9.20 -2.30
CA HIS A 39 9.64 -10.36 -2.67
C HIS A 39 10.95 -9.96 -3.38
N SER A 40 10.90 -8.98 -4.29
CA SER A 40 12.09 -8.42 -4.93
C SER A 40 13.05 -7.79 -3.92
N PHE A 41 12.52 -7.01 -2.97
CA PHE A 41 13.29 -6.40 -1.88
C PHE A 41 13.96 -7.45 -1.00
N ALA A 42 13.24 -8.50 -0.58
CA ALA A 42 13.80 -9.57 0.22
C ALA A 42 14.93 -10.33 -0.49
N ARG A 43 14.81 -10.55 -1.81
CA ARG A 43 15.86 -11.19 -2.61
C ARG A 43 17.11 -10.33 -2.77
N SER A 44 16.95 -9.01 -2.75
CA SER A 44 18.04 -8.05 -3.00
C SER A 44 18.73 -7.63 -1.70
N GLU A 45 17.96 -7.38 -0.65
CA GLU A 45 18.42 -6.81 0.63
C GLU A 45 18.45 -7.83 1.77
N GLY A 46 17.94 -9.05 1.56
CA GLY A 46 17.91 -10.12 2.57
C GLY A 46 16.91 -9.91 3.71
N THR A 47 16.09 -8.85 3.66
CA THR A 47 15.13 -8.51 4.71
C THR A 47 13.70 -8.80 4.28
N ILE A 48 12.98 -9.60 5.07
CA ILE A 48 11.54 -9.83 4.90
C ILE A 48 10.79 -8.72 5.64
N VAL A 49 10.11 -7.85 4.89
CA VAL A 49 9.36 -6.71 5.44
C VAL A 49 7.93 -7.09 5.81
N ALA A 50 7.28 -6.35 6.71
CA ALA A 50 5.87 -6.56 7.00
C ALA A 50 5.00 -6.24 5.76
N PRO A 51 3.81 -6.85 5.57
CA PRO A 51 2.89 -6.51 4.48
C PRO A 51 2.52 -5.01 4.43
N GLU A 52 2.44 -4.35 5.58
CA GLU A 52 2.23 -2.89 5.66
C GLU A 52 3.43 -2.13 5.11
N THR A 53 4.64 -2.51 5.51
CA THR A 53 5.89 -1.90 5.04
C THR A 53 6.10 -2.12 3.53
N ALA A 54 5.63 -3.24 3.01
CA ALA A 54 5.72 -3.55 1.58
C ALA A 54 5.04 -2.50 0.69
N HIS A 55 4.02 -1.77 1.19
CA HIS A 55 3.40 -0.67 0.44
C HIS A 55 4.39 0.49 0.21
N ALA A 56 5.19 0.80 1.23
CA ALA A 56 6.23 1.83 1.11
C ALA A 56 7.39 1.35 0.23
N VAL A 57 7.75 0.07 0.30
CA VAL A 57 8.73 -0.56 -0.60
C VAL A 57 8.24 -0.46 -2.05
N ARG A 58 6.95 -0.72 -2.32
CA ARG A 58 6.39 -0.58 -3.65
C ARG A 58 6.51 0.85 -4.19
N ALA A 59 6.16 1.84 -3.38
CA ALA A 59 6.30 3.24 -3.78
C ALA A 59 7.77 3.62 -4.05
N ALA A 60 8.70 3.19 -3.20
CA ALA A 60 10.13 3.41 -3.39
C ALA A 60 10.66 2.71 -4.66
N TYR A 61 10.13 1.53 -4.98
CA TYR A 61 10.46 0.80 -6.20
C TYR A 61 10.02 1.56 -7.45
N ASP A 62 8.80 2.11 -7.47
CA ASP A 62 8.30 2.93 -8.57
C ASP A 62 9.15 4.20 -8.76
N GLU A 63 9.52 4.88 -7.66
CA GLU A 63 10.42 6.05 -7.70
C GLU A 63 11.81 5.70 -8.25
N ALA A 64 12.37 4.56 -7.85
CA ALA A 64 13.66 4.10 -8.34
C ALA A 64 13.61 3.78 -9.84
N LEU A 65 12.50 3.21 -10.33
CA LEU A 65 12.29 2.96 -11.75
C LEU A 65 12.15 4.28 -12.53
N ALA A 66 11.43 5.26 -12.00
CA ALA A 66 11.31 6.59 -12.60
C ALA A 66 12.69 7.29 -12.70
N CYS A 67 13.53 7.17 -11.67
CA CYS A 67 14.92 7.68 -11.70
C CYS A 67 15.77 6.98 -12.77
N LYS A 68 15.57 5.67 -12.96
CA LYS A 68 16.25 4.90 -14.02
C LYS A 68 15.81 5.36 -15.42
N GLU A 69 14.52 5.63 -15.62
CA GLU A 69 13.97 6.09 -16.89
C GLU A 69 14.38 7.53 -17.22
N SER A 70 14.41 8.42 -16.23
CA SER A 70 14.82 9.81 -16.41
C SER A 70 16.35 10.00 -16.46
N GLY A 71 17.10 9.04 -15.91
CA GLY A 71 18.55 9.15 -15.72
C GLY A 71 18.96 10.04 -14.54
N GLU A 72 18.01 10.52 -13.73
CA GLU A 72 18.29 11.33 -12.56
C GLU A 72 18.73 10.47 -11.37
N SER A 73 19.80 10.89 -10.69
CA SER A 73 20.23 10.25 -9.44
C SER A 73 19.58 10.95 -8.25
N LYS A 74 18.71 10.24 -7.53
CA LYS A 74 18.03 10.72 -6.31
C LYS A 74 18.28 9.79 -5.14
N VAL A 75 18.25 10.35 -3.94
CA VAL A 75 18.22 9.57 -2.69
C VAL A 75 16.77 9.36 -2.30
N ILE A 76 16.35 8.10 -2.20
CA ILE A 76 15.00 7.72 -1.77
C ILE A 76 15.10 7.19 -0.34
N LEU A 77 14.45 7.87 0.60
CA LEU A 77 14.33 7.42 1.98
C LEU A 77 12.96 6.76 2.18
N LEU A 78 12.96 5.53 2.69
CA LEU A 78 11.74 4.80 3.03
C LEU A 78 11.73 4.45 4.52
N ASN A 79 10.55 4.49 5.13
CA ASN A 79 10.36 4.03 6.50
C ASN A 79 10.08 2.51 6.50
N CYS A 80 11.08 1.71 6.87
CA CYS A 80 10.92 0.27 7.06
C CYS A 80 10.24 -0.01 8.41
N SER A 81 8.91 0.10 8.43
CA SER A 81 8.13 0.15 9.68
C SER A 81 8.09 -1.16 10.47
N GLY A 82 8.35 -2.32 9.84
CA GLY A 82 8.33 -3.61 10.52
C GLY A 82 8.85 -4.76 9.66
N HIS A 83 9.13 -5.89 10.31
CA HIS A 83 9.56 -7.12 9.66
C HIS A 83 8.38 -8.09 9.45
N GLY A 84 8.46 -8.95 8.44
CA GLY A 84 7.39 -9.88 8.06
C GLY A 84 7.49 -11.29 8.66
N HIS A 85 8.39 -11.54 9.61
CA HIS A 85 8.62 -12.89 10.16
C HIS A 85 7.37 -13.57 10.74
N PHE A 86 6.37 -12.79 11.20
CA PHE A 86 5.11 -13.31 11.74
C PHE A 86 3.95 -13.20 10.75
N ASP A 87 4.19 -12.66 9.56
CA ASP A 87 3.20 -12.47 8.49
C ASP A 87 3.39 -13.48 7.35
N MET A 88 4.11 -14.57 7.61
CA MET A 88 4.46 -15.58 6.60
C MET A 88 3.23 -16.23 5.94
N ALA A 89 2.07 -16.23 6.62
CA ALA A 89 0.82 -16.69 6.02
C ALA A 89 0.37 -15.80 4.83
N ALA A 90 0.64 -14.50 4.90
CA ALA A 90 0.32 -13.58 3.80
C ALA A 90 1.27 -13.79 2.61
N TYR A 91 2.57 -13.99 2.88
CA TYR A 91 3.56 -14.35 1.87
C TYR A 91 3.28 -15.72 1.22
N ASP A 92 2.88 -16.72 2.00
CA ASP A 92 2.46 -18.04 1.47
C ASP A 92 1.22 -17.90 0.58
N ALA A 93 0.24 -17.09 0.98
CA ALA A 93 -0.93 -16.81 0.15
C ALA A 93 -0.56 -16.14 -1.19
N TYR A 94 0.39 -15.20 -1.19
CA TYR A 94 0.92 -14.60 -2.40
C TYR A 94 1.61 -15.65 -3.29
N HIS A 95 2.50 -16.46 -2.74
CA HIS A 95 3.24 -17.48 -3.49
C HIS A 95 2.35 -18.59 -4.05
N ARG A 96 1.20 -18.83 -3.44
CA ARG A 96 0.17 -19.76 -3.94
C ARG A 96 -0.83 -19.10 -4.88
N GLU A 97 -0.63 -17.85 -5.26
CA GLU A 97 -1.54 -17.08 -6.14
C GLU A 97 -2.97 -16.99 -5.58
N ASN A 98 -3.12 -17.03 -4.25
CA ASN A 98 -4.41 -16.99 -3.55
C ASN A 98 -4.83 -15.57 -3.14
N LEU A 99 -4.03 -14.56 -3.45
CA LEU A 99 -4.36 -13.16 -3.18
C LEU A 99 -5.16 -12.58 -4.35
N LEU A 100 -6.40 -12.17 -4.05
CA LEU A 100 -7.28 -11.52 -5.00
C LEU A 100 -7.16 -10.01 -4.89
N ASP A 101 -6.78 -9.33 -5.96
CA ASP A 101 -6.89 -7.87 -6.01
C ASP A 101 -8.36 -7.51 -6.17
N TYR A 102 -8.99 -7.26 -5.02
CA TYR A 102 -10.39 -6.92 -4.96
C TYR A 102 -10.58 -5.43 -5.26
N GLU A 103 -11.42 -5.15 -6.25
CA GLU A 103 -11.93 -3.81 -6.54
C GLU A 103 -13.34 -3.68 -5.98
N LEU A 104 -13.60 -2.57 -5.29
CA LEU A 104 -14.93 -2.29 -4.78
C LEU A 104 -15.81 -1.77 -5.91
N GLU A 105 -16.89 -2.48 -6.20
CA GLU A 105 -17.85 -2.10 -7.24
C GLU A 105 -18.56 -0.79 -6.87
N GLU A 106 -18.52 0.19 -7.77
CA GLU A 106 -19.17 1.50 -7.60
C GLU A 106 -20.65 1.37 -7.28
N GLU A 107 -21.35 0.44 -7.93
CA GLU A 107 -22.77 0.17 -7.70
C GLU A 107 -23.06 -0.19 -6.23
N ARG A 108 -22.19 -0.97 -5.61
CA ARG A 108 -22.33 -1.34 -4.19
C ARG A 108 -22.12 -0.15 -3.26
N ILE A 109 -21.24 0.77 -3.63
CA ILE A 109 -21.04 2.04 -2.92
C ILE A 109 -22.32 2.87 -3.00
N GLN A 110 -22.86 3.05 -4.21
CA GLN A 110 -24.06 3.85 -4.43
C GLN A 110 -25.27 3.31 -3.68
N VAL A 111 -25.45 1.98 -3.65
CA VAL A 111 -26.50 1.34 -2.84
C VAL A 111 -26.30 1.64 -1.36
N ALA A 112 -25.08 1.49 -0.83
CA ALA A 112 -24.81 1.76 0.58
C ALA A 112 -25.00 3.22 0.98
N LEU A 113 -24.70 4.16 0.06
CA LEU A 113 -24.89 5.60 0.30
C LEU A 113 -26.37 6.00 0.39
N GLN A 114 -27.27 5.28 -0.29
CA GLN A 114 -28.72 5.53 -0.21
C GLN A 114 -29.30 5.23 1.19
N ASP A 115 -28.66 4.33 1.92
CA ASP A 115 -29.08 3.93 3.27
C ASP A 115 -28.56 4.86 4.38
N LEU A 116 -27.75 5.87 4.04
CA LEU A 116 -27.21 6.80 5.02
C LEU A 116 -28.29 7.72 5.61
N PRO A 117 -28.26 7.98 6.93
CA PRO A 117 -29.17 8.94 7.54
C PRO A 117 -28.89 10.35 7.01
N GLN A 118 -29.96 11.11 6.75
CA GLN A 118 -29.86 12.53 6.40
C GLN A 118 -29.53 13.33 7.67
N VAL A 119 -28.28 13.76 7.79
CA VAL A 119 -27.82 14.58 8.92
C VAL A 119 -27.72 16.04 8.43
N PRO A 120 -28.33 17.02 9.12
CA PRO A 120 -28.14 18.42 8.77
C PRO A 120 -26.66 18.81 8.90
N ALA A 121 -26.19 19.63 7.95
CA ALA A 121 -24.83 20.15 7.89
C ALA A 121 -24.48 21.05 9.07
#